data_AF-A0A8T7MPX1-F1
#
_entry.id   AF-A0A8T7MPX1-F1
#
_cell.length_a   1.000
_cell.length_b   1.000
_cell.length_c   1.000
_cell.angle_alpha   90.00
_cell.angle_beta   90.00
_cell.angle_gamma   90.00
#
_symmetry.space_group_name_H-M   'P 1'
#
loop_
_entity.id
_entity.type
_entity.pdbx_description
1 polymer ?
#
loop_
_entity_poly.entity_id
_entity_poly.type
_entity_poly.pdbx_seq_one_letter_code
_entity_poly.pdbx_strand_id
1 'polypeptide(L)'
;MLKEDYEFTSSEVQELSGRAALAAFFARLGYNTNARLVQSASAMGFSGDTPKAAINYIERLASQDNGRFEVYLFELKSVTVATTQALVRHFRDRPGDYLFVLTDDYSRLDFVLVERLSLEATQSQSGEGTGPLSLNKPQVRVRPRVLTVKRNNPDFVALRVLRRFSYTESDTFAQYDKLISAYDVAEWSKPYFNNRDLFADHYLTERLPQSVEWNDKSEMTTMTRAYRTLRTLYADVRDDFSNQKEEVVRAKLLEPVLTALGFSWKVGKSATSSEFEPDYRLYLATIPNTKAISNQAKPLALGLAYTWNRNLDGKDATRDSETSEENPGALVVSLLDRGEADWAIVTNGKIWRLYAAKAHSRATNYYEIDLEETLALPDASRAEAFRYFWLFFRAAAFTPRENRDWKSLLQETVPRDNREQTPVGGISNPDVAKVGGISNPDVNTKVGGISNPDGNTKVGGISNPDVAKVGGI
;
A
#
# COMPACT_ATOMS: atom_id res chain seq x y z
N MET A 1 4.28 -12.82 -23.73
CA MET A 1 4.47 -11.84 -22.65
C MET A 1 3.50 -10.71 -22.86
N LEU A 2 2.79 -10.29 -21.81
CA LEU A 2 1.87 -9.16 -21.92
C LEU A 2 2.65 -7.85 -21.95
N LYS A 3 2.13 -6.85 -22.66
CA LYS A 3 2.73 -5.50 -22.66
C LYS A 3 2.35 -4.71 -21.40
N GLU A 4 1.18 -4.98 -20.85
CA GLU A 4 0.62 -4.27 -19.71
C GLU A 4 -0.19 -5.21 -18.82
N ASP A 5 -0.53 -4.72 -17.62
CA ASP A 5 -1.37 -5.45 -16.68
C ASP A 5 -2.75 -5.70 -17.27
N TYR A 6 -3.18 -6.95 -17.27
CA TYR A 6 -4.51 -7.32 -17.71
C TYR A 6 -5.58 -6.70 -16.79
N GLU A 7 -6.55 -5.99 -17.36
CA GLU A 7 -7.69 -5.46 -16.61
C GLU A 7 -8.66 -6.59 -16.29
N PHE A 8 -8.84 -6.85 -15.00
CA PHE A 8 -9.84 -7.81 -14.54
C PHE A 8 -11.13 -7.14 -14.14
N THR A 9 -12.22 -7.76 -14.56
CA THR A 9 -13.56 -7.51 -14.03
C THR A 9 -13.86 -8.44 -12.86
N SER A 10 -14.80 -8.04 -12.00
CA SER A 10 -15.32 -8.91 -10.94
C SER A 10 -15.94 -10.20 -11.51
N SER A 11 -16.50 -10.16 -12.72
CA SER A 11 -17.12 -11.31 -13.38
C SER A 11 -16.08 -12.38 -13.73
N GLU A 12 -14.91 -11.97 -14.22
CA GLU A 12 -13.84 -12.91 -14.57
C GLU A 12 -13.26 -13.61 -13.34
N VAL A 13 -13.18 -12.90 -12.20
CA VAL A 13 -12.80 -13.54 -10.93
C VAL A 13 -13.88 -14.53 -10.49
N GLN A 14 -15.16 -14.19 -10.67
CA GLN A 14 -16.27 -15.10 -10.41
C GLN A 14 -16.20 -16.38 -11.27
N GLU A 15 -15.56 -16.37 -12.43
CA GLU A 15 -15.41 -17.57 -13.29
C GLU A 15 -14.32 -18.55 -12.78
N LEU A 16 -13.54 -18.21 -11.76
CA LEU A 16 -12.46 -19.05 -11.21
C LEU A 16 -12.96 -20.25 -10.39
N SER A 17 -13.94 -20.99 -10.90
CA SER A 17 -14.69 -22.04 -10.19
C SER A 17 -14.11 -23.45 -10.37
N GLY A 18 -12.88 -23.58 -10.85
CA GLY A 18 -12.27 -24.90 -11.08
C GLY A 18 -10.87 -24.87 -11.65
N ARG A 19 -10.24 -26.05 -11.72
CA ARG A 19 -8.86 -26.26 -12.18
C ARG A 19 -8.59 -25.67 -13.57
N ALA A 20 -9.47 -25.94 -14.52
CA ALA A 20 -9.35 -25.46 -15.89
C ALA A 20 -9.51 -23.93 -15.98
N ALA A 21 -10.41 -23.36 -15.17
CA ALA A 21 -10.60 -21.91 -15.11
C ALA A 21 -9.37 -21.20 -14.52
N LEU A 22 -8.77 -21.74 -13.46
CA LEU A 22 -7.52 -21.22 -12.90
C LEU A 22 -6.36 -21.33 -13.89
N ALA A 23 -6.23 -22.45 -14.60
CA ALA A 23 -5.22 -22.58 -15.64
C ALA A 23 -5.43 -21.55 -16.77
N ALA A 24 -6.68 -21.38 -17.26
CA ALA A 24 -6.99 -20.38 -18.27
C ALA A 24 -6.72 -18.95 -17.79
N PHE A 25 -6.98 -18.66 -16.51
CA PHE A 25 -6.67 -17.39 -15.88
C PHE A 25 -5.16 -17.08 -15.93
N PHE A 26 -4.31 -18.01 -15.49
CA PHE A 26 -2.85 -17.81 -15.58
C PHE A 26 -2.36 -17.72 -17.04
N ALA A 27 -2.98 -18.45 -17.97
CA ALA A 27 -2.67 -18.32 -19.40
C ALA A 27 -2.97 -16.90 -19.93
N ARG A 28 -4.13 -16.33 -19.57
CA ARG A 28 -4.51 -14.94 -19.92
C ARG A 28 -3.54 -13.93 -19.32
N LEU A 29 -3.05 -14.19 -18.10
CA LEU A 29 -2.01 -13.40 -17.45
C LEU A 29 -0.62 -13.52 -18.09
N GLY A 30 -0.46 -14.30 -19.15
CA GLY A 30 0.82 -14.46 -19.85
C GLY A 30 1.75 -15.51 -19.24
N TYR A 31 1.27 -16.33 -18.30
CA TYR A 31 2.04 -17.45 -17.78
C TYR A 31 2.03 -18.64 -18.75
N ASN A 32 3.14 -19.38 -18.83
CA ASN A 32 3.21 -20.61 -19.60
C ASN A 32 2.49 -21.77 -18.90
N THR A 33 1.27 -22.08 -19.34
CA THR A 33 0.42 -23.17 -18.85
C THR A 33 0.50 -24.44 -19.69
N ASN A 34 1.41 -24.52 -20.67
CA ASN A 34 1.57 -25.72 -21.49
C ASN A 34 2.25 -26.86 -20.72
N ALA A 35 3.01 -26.53 -19.68
CA ALA A 35 3.74 -27.48 -18.83
C ALA A 35 2.94 -27.92 -17.58
N ARG A 36 1.59 -27.94 -17.70
CA ARG A 36 0.71 -28.39 -16.61
C ARG A 36 1.04 -29.82 -16.21
N LEU A 37 1.14 -30.05 -14.91
CA LEU A 37 1.55 -31.33 -14.37
C LEU A 37 0.78 -31.63 -13.09
N VAL A 38 -0.05 -32.67 -13.14
CA VAL A 38 -0.68 -33.24 -11.94
C VAL A 38 0.37 -33.97 -11.14
N GLN A 39 0.42 -33.71 -9.84
CA GLN A 39 1.42 -34.31 -8.96
C GLN A 39 0.74 -35.01 -7.79
N SER A 40 1.41 -36.04 -7.27
CA SER A 40 1.01 -36.67 -6.02
C SER A 40 1.77 -36.05 -4.86
N ALA A 41 1.18 -36.10 -3.67
CA ALA A 41 1.85 -35.64 -2.46
C ALA A 41 3.19 -36.38 -2.24
N SER A 42 3.24 -37.67 -2.59
CA SER A 42 4.46 -38.48 -2.53
C SER A 42 5.52 -38.03 -3.54
N ALA A 43 5.13 -37.72 -4.78
CA ALA A 43 6.06 -37.20 -5.80
C ALA A 43 6.64 -35.84 -5.41
N MET A 44 5.89 -35.06 -4.63
CA MET A 44 6.34 -33.82 -4.02
C MET A 44 7.11 -34.03 -2.71
N GLY A 45 7.39 -35.27 -2.29
CA GLY A 45 8.18 -35.54 -1.10
C GLY A 45 7.52 -35.05 0.20
N PHE A 46 6.19 -34.87 0.24
CA PHE A 46 5.49 -34.62 1.49
C PHE A 46 5.52 -35.90 2.34
N SER A 47 6.50 -35.98 3.24
CA SER A 47 6.80 -37.17 4.06
C SER A 47 6.24 -37.09 5.48
N GLY A 48 5.78 -35.92 5.94
CA GLY A 48 5.08 -35.74 7.22
C GLY A 48 3.56 -35.85 7.09
N ASP A 49 2.90 -36.24 8.18
CA ASP A 49 1.45 -36.50 8.21
C ASP A 49 0.59 -35.25 7.94
N THR A 50 1.07 -34.06 8.30
CA THR A 50 0.23 -32.86 8.37
C THR A 50 -0.16 -32.26 7.00
N PRO A 51 0.76 -32.01 6.06
CA PRO A 51 0.37 -31.51 4.73
C PRO A 51 -0.25 -32.63 3.89
N LYS A 52 0.33 -33.85 3.92
CA LYS A 52 -0.12 -34.97 3.08
C LYS A 52 -1.57 -35.36 3.35
N ALA A 53 -1.98 -35.42 4.61
CA ALA A 53 -3.35 -35.78 4.97
C ALA A 53 -4.38 -34.67 4.67
N ALA A 54 -3.92 -33.41 4.51
CA ALA A 54 -4.77 -32.26 4.25
C ALA A 54 -4.97 -31.98 2.75
N ILE A 55 -4.14 -32.53 1.87
CA ILE A 55 -4.17 -32.27 0.42
C ILE A 55 -5.03 -33.32 -0.29
N ASN A 56 -6.05 -32.85 -1.02
CA ASN A 56 -6.88 -33.65 -1.90
C ASN A 56 -6.30 -33.73 -3.33
N TYR A 57 -5.68 -32.64 -3.79
CA TYR A 57 -5.17 -32.52 -5.15
C TYR A 57 -4.00 -31.53 -5.26
N ILE A 58 -3.04 -31.83 -6.14
CA ILE A 58 -1.91 -30.95 -6.46
C ILE A 58 -1.74 -30.90 -7.96
N GLU A 59 -1.62 -29.68 -8.49
CA GLU A 59 -1.31 -29.47 -9.89
C GLU A 59 -0.42 -28.26 -10.07
N ARG A 60 0.67 -28.40 -10.83
CA ARG A 60 1.40 -27.25 -11.37
C ARG A 60 0.58 -26.65 -12.50
N LEU A 61 0.06 -25.45 -12.30
CA LEU A 61 -0.74 -24.71 -13.28
C LEU A 61 0.12 -24.03 -14.35
N ALA A 62 1.28 -23.50 -13.95
CA ALA A 62 2.21 -22.82 -14.86
C ALA A 62 3.66 -22.99 -14.43
N SER A 63 4.58 -22.91 -15.41
CA SER A 63 6.03 -23.00 -15.20
C SER A 63 6.75 -22.07 -16.17
N GLN A 64 7.51 -21.12 -15.65
CA GLN A 64 8.32 -20.18 -16.43
C GLN A 64 9.80 -20.46 -16.31
N ASP A 65 10.56 -20.09 -17.34
CA ASP A 65 12.02 -20.21 -17.42
C ASP A 65 12.57 -21.53 -16.87
N ASN A 66 12.00 -22.65 -17.34
CA ASN A 66 12.37 -24.00 -16.93
C ASN A 66 12.28 -24.26 -15.40
N GLY A 67 11.28 -23.69 -14.75
CA GLY A 67 10.96 -23.94 -13.33
C GLY A 67 11.55 -22.91 -12.37
N ARG A 68 12.03 -21.76 -12.87
CA ARG A 68 12.47 -20.65 -12.00
C ARG A 68 11.31 -19.97 -11.29
N PHE A 69 10.15 -19.89 -11.95
CA PHE A 69 8.91 -19.44 -11.31
C PHE A 69 7.78 -20.40 -11.65
N GLU A 70 7.14 -20.98 -10.64
CA GLU A 70 6.07 -21.95 -10.81
C GLU A 70 4.81 -21.55 -10.04
N VAL A 71 3.65 -21.84 -10.66
CA VAL A 71 2.33 -21.65 -10.04
C VAL A 71 1.73 -23.01 -9.72
N TYR A 72 1.37 -23.24 -8.46
CA TYR A 72 0.74 -24.48 -8.01
C TYR A 72 -0.68 -24.27 -7.51
N LEU A 73 -1.58 -25.18 -7.86
CA LEU A 73 -2.88 -25.34 -7.24
C LEU A 73 -2.80 -26.45 -6.19
N PHE A 74 -3.27 -26.16 -4.98
CA PHE A 74 -3.53 -27.14 -3.94
C PHE A 74 -5.01 -27.11 -3.57
N GLU A 75 -5.72 -28.20 -3.86
CA GLU A 75 -7.05 -28.41 -3.26
C GLU A 75 -6.86 -29.12 -1.93
N LEU A 76 -7.34 -28.50 -0.86
CA LEU A 76 -7.17 -28.95 0.52
C LEU A 76 -8.51 -29.39 1.10
N LYS A 77 -8.49 -30.17 2.18
CA LYS A 77 -9.70 -30.45 2.98
C LYS A 77 -10.24 -29.20 3.67
N SER A 78 -9.34 -28.30 4.04
CA SER A 78 -9.62 -27.01 4.66
C SER A 78 -8.38 -26.13 4.53
N VAL A 79 -8.56 -24.86 4.17
CA VAL A 79 -7.45 -23.90 4.12
C VAL A 79 -7.22 -23.31 5.52
N THR A 80 -6.12 -23.68 6.18
CA THR A 80 -5.76 -23.19 7.53
C THR A 80 -4.38 -22.56 7.53
N VAL A 81 -4.13 -21.64 8.48
CA VAL A 81 -2.80 -21.01 8.66
C VAL A 81 -1.70 -22.06 8.85
N ALA A 82 -1.97 -23.12 9.62
CA ALA A 82 -1.02 -24.20 9.86
C ALA A 82 -0.67 -24.96 8.57
N THR A 83 -1.67 -25.31 7.76
CA THR A 83 -1.47 -26.00 6.47
C THR A 83 -0.72 -25.10 5.48
N THR A 84 -1.09 -23.82 5.38
CA THR A 84 -0.40 -22.84 4.53
C THR A 84 1.07 -22.70 4.92
N GLN A 85 1.37 -22.52 6.20
CA GLN A 85 2.75 -22.44 6.69
C GLN A 85 3.53 -23.74 6.49
N ALA A 86 2.87 -24.90 6.61
CA ALA A 86 3.51 -26.20 6.34
C ALA A 86 3.88 -26.35 4.86
N LEU A 87 2.98 -25.97 3.94
CA LEU A 87 3.24 -25.97 2.50
C LEU A 87 4.40 -25.03 2.14
N VAL A 88 4.37 -23.78 2.62
CA VAL A 88 5.43 -22.80 2.35
C VAL A 88 6.79 -23.27 2.88
N ARG A 89 6.83 -23.84 4.10
CA ARG A 89 8.06 -24.41 4.67
C ARG A 89 8.61 -25.56 3.85
N HIS A 90 7.76 -26.38 3.23
CA HIS A 90 8.18 -27.48 2.37
C HIS A 90 8.88 -27.01 1.09
N PHE A 91 8.55 -25.81 0.60
CA PHE A 91 9.18 -25.20 -0.57
C PHE A 91 10.41 -24.34 -0.22
N ARG A 92 10.78 -24.23 1.05
CA ARG A 92 11.96 -23.46 1.51
C ARG A 92 13.25 -23.90 0.85
N ASP A 93 13.48 -25.19 0.68
CA ASP A 93 14.79 -25.67 0.17
C ASP A 93 14.72 -26.06 -1.31
N ARG A 94 13.58 -25.79 -1.98
CA ARG A 94 13.38 -26.09 -3.39
C ARG A 94 13.87 -24.94 -4.28
N PRO A 95 14.50 -25.23 -5.43
CA PRO A 95 14.99 -24.20 -6.34
C PRO A 95 13.84 -23.51 -7.08
N GLY A 96 13.85 -22.18 -7.09
CA GLY A 96 12.86 -21.34 -7.75
C GLY A 96 11.91 -20.63 -6.79
N ASP A 97 11.07 -19.80 -7.39
CA ASP A 97 10.05 -19.00 -6.74
C ASP A 97 8.66 -19.54 -7.03
N TYR A 98 7.75 -19.38 -6.06
CA TYR A 98 6.50 -20.11 -6.07
C TYR A 98 5.32 -19.22 -5.68
N LEU A 99 4.26 -19.33 -6.47
CA LEU A 99 2.94 -18.81 -6.16
C LEU A 99 1.97 -19.98 -6.01
N PHE A 100 1.30 -20.08 -4.87
CA PHE A 100 0.28 -21.10 -4.65
C PHE A 100 -1.11 -20.51 -4.80
N VAL A 101 -2.05 -21.33 -5.26
CA VAL A 101 -3.49 -21.12 -5.17
C VAL A 101 -4.02 -22.20 -4.25
N LEU A 102 -4.46 -21.82 -3.05
CA LEU A 102 -5.01 -22.72 -2.06
C LEU A 102 -6.53 -22.57 -2.03
N THR A 103 -7.23 -23.69 -2.02
CA THR A 103 -8.70 -23.72 -1.97
C THR A 103 -9.19 -25.02 -1.36
N ASP A 104 -10.36 -25.00 -0.74
CA ASP A 104 -11.11 -26.22 -0.37
C ASP A 104 -12.33 -26.44 -1.28
N ASP A 105 -13.02 -25.38 -1.70
CA ASP A 105 -14.28 -25.50 -2.46
C ASP A 105 -14.44 -24.52 -3.65
N TYR A 106 -13.42 -23.73 -3.97
CA TYR A 106 -13.40 -22.68 -4.99
C TYR A 106 -14.32 -21.47 -4.71
N SER A 107 -14.95 -21.39 -3.54
CA SER A 107 -15.64 -20.18 -3.09
C SER A 107 -14.65 -19.12 -2.61
N ARG A 108 -13.55 -19.58 -2.00
CA ARG A 108 -12.42 -18.78 -1.52
C ARG A 108 -11.13 -19.29 -2.14
N LEU A 109 -10.35 -18.38 -2.70
CA LEU A 109 -9.04 -18.66 -3.26
C LEU A 109 -7.99 -17.87 -2.49
N ASP A 110 -7.05 -18.56 -1.86
CA ASP A 110 -5.90 -17.93 -1.21
C ASP A 110 -4.71 -18.01 -2.17
N PHE A 111 -4.33 -16.87 -2.76
CA PHE A 111 -3.10 -16.75 -3.53
C PHE A 111 -1.94 -16.50 -2.56
N VAL A 112 -0.98 -17.41 -2.51
CA VAL A 112 0.12 -17.39 -1.54
C VAL A 112 1.46 -17.30 -2.24
N LEU A 113 2.09 -16.14 -2.19
CA LEU A 113 3.46 -15.96 -2.67
C LEU A 113 4.44 -16.43 -1.59
N VAL A 114 5.40 -17.28 -1.99
CA VAL A 114 6.45 -17.77 -1.11
C VAL A 114 7.59 -16.75 -1.10
N GLU A 115 7.69 -15.97 -0.02
CA GLU A 115 8.77 -15.00 0.16
C GLU A 115 9.97 -15.61 0.88
N ARG A 116 11.16 -15.46 0.31
CA ARG A 116 12.43 -15.89 0.89
C ARG A 116 13.15 -14.70 1.51
N LEU A 117 13.42 -14.80 2.81
CA LEU A 117 14.20 -13.82 3.55
C LEU A 117 15.59 -14.41 3.83
N SER A 118 16.61 -13.83 3.20
CA SER A 118 18.00 -14.08 3.57
C SER A 118 18.37 -13.18 4.75
N LEU A 119 18.63 -13.78 5.91
CA LEU A 119 19.29 -13.05 7.00
C LEU A 119 20.79 -13.00 6.67
N GLU A 120 21.30 -11.83 6.33
CA GLU A 120 22.74 -11.60 6.30
C GLU A 120 23.29 -11.83 7.71
N ALA A 121 24.35 -12.61 7.82
CA ALA A 121 25.00 -12.85 9.09
C ALA A 121 25.57 -11.50 9.58
N THR A 122 24.96 -10.90 10.60
CA THR A 122 25.55 -9.79 11.36
C THR A 122 26.94 -10.24 11.80
N GLN A 123 27.99 -9.66 11.21
CA GLN A 123 29.36 -9.84 11.68
C GLN A 123 29.43 -9.27 13.10
N SER A 124 29.29 -10.16 14.08
CA SER A 124 29.51 -9.81 15.48
C SER A 124 31.03 -9.77 15.68
N GLN A 125 31.64 -8.59 15.55
CA GLN A 125 32.99 -8.36 16.05
C GLN A 125 32.95 -8.40 17.58
N SER A 126 33.60 -9.39 18.17
CA SER A 126 34.52 -9.30 19.32
C SER A 126 34.49 -10.59 20.14
N GLY A 127 35.66 -11.22 20.24
CA GLY A 127 35.87 -12.43 21.02
C GLY A 127 37.06 -13.21 20.47
N GLU A 128 38.27 -12.81 20.84
CA GLU A 128 39.48 -13.60 20.66
C GLU A 128 39.27 -14.99 21.29
N GLY A 129 39.09 -16.00 20.43
CA GLY A 129 38.95 -17.38 20.83
C GLY A 129 39.32 -18.26 19.64
N THR A 130 40.47 -18.92 19.74
CA THR A 130 40.97 -19.90 18.77
C THR A 130 40.09 -21.16 18.79
N GLY A 131 38.94 -21.09 18.12
CA GLY A 131 38.09 -22.22 17.77
C GLY A 131 37.77 -22.19 16.28
N PRO A 132 37.54 -23.35 15.62
CA PRO A 132 37.26 -23.38 14.19
C PRO A 132 36.01 -22.56 13.87
N LEU A 133 36.16 -21.59 12.97
CA LEU A 133 35.09 -20.77 12.42
C LEU A 133 34.01 -21.67 11.82
N SER A 134 32.94 -21.92 12.57
CA SER A 134 31.70 -22.44 11.98
C SER A 134 31.09 -21.32 11.17
N LEU A 135 31.27 -21.37 9.85
CA LEU A 135 30.46 -20.64 8.88
C LEU A 135 29.00 -21.04 9.11
N ASN A 136 28.28 -20.28 9.95
CA ASN A 136 26.84 -20.41 10.02
C ASN A 136 26.29 -20.14 8.62
N LYS A 137 25.79 -21.18 7.95
CA LYS A 137 25.11 -21.04 6.67
C LYS A 137 24.01 -19.98 6.85
N PRO A 138 23.87 -19.02 5.90
CA PRO A 138 22.79 -18.05 5.97
C PRO A 138 21.47 -18.80 6.13
N GLN A 139 20.75 -18.53 7.22
CA GLN A 139 19.48 -19.17 7.49
C GLN A 139 18.43 -18.54 6.58
N VAL A 140 18.13 -19.21 5.48
CA VAL A 140 17.01 -18.83 4.61
C VAL A 140 15.72 -19.11 5.36
N ARG A 141 14.98 -18.05 5.69
CA ARG A 141 13.62 -18.16 6.21
C ARG A 141 12.65 -17.96 5.06
N VAL A 142 11.51 -18.63 5.11
CA VAL A 142 10.40 -18.36 4.20
C VAL A 142 9.19 -17.87 4.98
N ARG A 143 8.44 -16.94 4.40
CA ARG A 143 7.14 -16.51 4.91
C ARG A 143 6.09 -16.51 3.80
N PRO A 144 4.84 -16.85 4.09
CA PRO A 144 3.75 -16.69 3.15
C PRO A 144 3.32 -15.22 3.08
N ARG A 145 3.14 -14.69 1.88
CA ARG A 145 2.30 -13.51 1.63
C ARG A 145 0.98 -13.99 1.06
N VAL A 146 -0.12 -13.71 1.74
CA VAL A 146 -1.44 -14.28 1.42
C VAL A 146 -2.38 -13.19 0.93
N LEU A 147 -2.96 -13.39 -0.25
CA LEU A 147 -4.08 -12.64 -0.78
C LEU A 147 -5.30 -13.55 -0.81
N THR A 148 -6.27 -13.29 0.07
CA THR A 148 -7.53 -14.02 0.11
C THR A 148 -8.55 -13.36 -0.81
N VAL A 149 -9.07 -14.13 -1.76
CA VAL A 149 -10.06 -13.68 -2.73
C VAL A 149 -11.35 -14.47 -2.53
N LYS A 150 -12.43 -13.77 -2.17
CA LYS A 150 -13.78 -14.35 -2.14
C LYS A 150 -14.35 -14.34 -3.56
N ARG A 151 -14.39 -15.48 -4.23
CA ARG A 151 -14.80 -15.59 -5.64
C ARG A 151 -16.16 -14.94 -5.90
N ASN A 152 -17.12 -15.16 -5.01
CA ASN A 152 -18.50 -14.67 -5.19
C ASN A 152 -18.63 -13.15 -5.04
N ASN A 153 -17.73 -12.51 -4.30
CA ASN A 153 -17.72 -11.06 -4.08
C ASN A 153 -16.28 -10.59 -3.88
N PRO A 154 -15.48 -10.51 -4.97
CA PRO A 154 -14.10 -10.08 -4.88
C PRO A 154 -14.07 -8.60 -4.52
N ASP A 155 -13.33 -8.25 -3.47
CA ASP A 155 -13.14 -6.85 -3.12
C ASP A 155 -12.18 -6.13 -4.08
N PHE A 156 -12.18 -4.80 -4.03
CA PHE A 156 -11.38 -3.98 -4.93
C PHE A 156 -9.87 -4.18 -4.72
N VAL A 157 -9.43 -4.47 -3.49
CA VAL A 157 -8.01 -4.71 -3.18
C VAL A 157 -7.56 -6.02 -3.83
N ALA A 158 -8.35 -7.08 -3.72
CA ALA A 158 -8.12 -8.34 -4.40
C ALA A 158 -8.02 -8.16 -5.92
N LEU A 159 -8.93 -7.41 -6.53
CA LEU A 159 -8.88 -7.10 -7.96
C LEU A 159 -7.60 -6.35 -8.35
N ARG A 160 -7.24 -5.30 -7.61
CA ARG A 160 -6.01 -4.52 -7.82
C ARG A 160 -4.77 -5.41 -7.80
N VAL A 161 -4.65 -6.26 -6.79
CA VAL A 161 -3.48 -7.13 -6.62
C VAL A 161 -3.44 -8.20 -7.70
N LEU A 162 -4.59 -8.81 -8.05
CA LEU A 162 -4.67 -9.81 -9.13
C LEU A 162 -4.30 -9.23 -10.49
N ARG A 163 -4.65 -7.97 -10.81
CA ARG A 163 -4.22 -7.31 -12.07
C ARG A 163 -2.70 -7.27 -12.19
N ARG A 164 -2.01 -6.99 -11.08
CA ARG A 164 -0.54 -6.98 -11.03
C ARG A 164 0.09 -8.37 -11.15
N PHE A 165 -0.69 -9.46 -11.14
CA PHE A 165 -0.15 -10.80 -11.42
C PHE A 165 0.20 -10.98 -12.90
N SER A 166 -0.27 -10.09 -13.78
CA SER A 166 0.10 -10.11 -15.20
C SER A 166 1.60 -10.19 -15.40
N TYR A 167 2.01 -11.14 -16.24
CA TYR A 167 3.40 -11.38 -16.58
C TYR A 167 3.85 -10.37 -17.63
N THR A 168 4.40 -9.26 -17.15
CA THR A 168 4.83 -8.10 -17.95
C THR A 168 6.32 -7.81 -17.81
N GLU A 169 7.00 -8.38 -16.79
CA GLU A 169 8.40 -8.08 -16.50
C GLU A 169 9.36 -9.00 -17.22
N SER A 170 10.48 -8.45 -17.72
CA SER A 170 11.44 -9.08 -18.65
C SER A 170 11.86 -10.51 -18.32
N ASP A 171 11.94 -10.84 -17.03
CA ASP A 171 12.37 -12.13 -16.53
C ASP A 171 11.63 -12.51 -15.24
N THR A 172 11.86 -13.75 -14.79
CA THR A 172 11.22 -14.32 -13.61
C THR A 172 11.55 -13.62 -12.29
N PHE A 173 12.73 -13.01 -12.16
CA PHE A 173 13.12 -12.27 -10.95
C PHE A 173 12.41 -10.93 -10.87
N ALA A 174 12.42 -10.15 -11.95
CA ALA A 174 11.70 -8.89 -12.02
C ALA A 174 10.19 -9.09 -11.82
N GLN A 175 9.62 -10.17 -12.38
CA GLN A 175 8.22 -10.51 -12.16
C GLN A 175 7.94 -10.87 -10.70
N TYR A 176 8.86 -11.58 -10.04
CA TYR A 176 8.73 -11.91 -8.62
C TYR A 176 8.77 -10.65 -7.74
N ASP A 177 9.69 -9.73 -8.00
CA ASP A 177 9.78 -8.45 -7.28
C ASP A 177 8.51 -7.60 -7.47
N LYS A 178 7.95 -7.58 -8.68
CA LYS A 178 6.65 -6.96 -8.95
C LYS A 178 5.53 -7.58 -8.11
N LEU A 179 5.50 -8.91 -7.98
CA LEU A 179 4.52 -9.58 -7.13
C LEU A 179 4.75 -9.22 -5.65
N ILE A 180 5.98 -9.22 -5.15
CA ILE A 180 6.28 -8.78 -3.77
C ILE A 180 5.72 -7.36 -3.53
N SER A 181 6.02 -6.43 -4.43
CA SER A 181 5.49 -5.06 -4.40
C SER A 181 3.96 -5.02 -4.43
N ALA A 182 3.30 -5.85 -5.24
CA ALA A 182 1.85 -5.93 -5.29
C ALA A 182 1.22 -6.41 -3.97
N TYR A 183 1.84 -7.39 -3.30
CA TYR A 183 1.38 -7.87 -1.99
C TYR A 183 1.69 -6.89 -0.87
N ASP A 184 2.82 -6.18 -0.91
CA ASP A 184 3.12 -5.08 0.01
C ASP A 184 2.03 -4.00 -0.07
N VAL A 185 1.69 -3.58 -1.29
CA VAL A 185 0.59 -2.63 -1.53
C VAL A 185 -0.72 -3.14 -0.93
N ALA A 186 -1.04 -4.44 -1.07
CA ALA A 186 -2.26 -5.04 -0.52
C ALA A 186 -2.38 -4.89 1.00
N GLU A 187 -1.27 -4.95 1.74
CA GLU A 187 -1.26 -4.91 3.21
C GLU A 187 -1.77 -3.57 3.77
N TRP A 188 -1.53 -2.47 3.04
CA TRP A 188 -1.92 -1.11 3.44
C TRP A 188 -2.98 -0.50 2.51
N SER A 189 -3.39 -1.22 1.47
CA SER A 189 -4.43 -0.80 0.53
C SER A 189 -5.78 -0.70 1.25
N LYS A 190 -6.39 0.46 1.16
CA LYS A 190 -7.83 0.61 1.36
C LYS A 190 -8.53 0.47 -0.01
N PRO A 191 -9.86 0.31 -0.05
CA PRO A 191 -10.59 0.14 -1.31
C PRO A 191 -10.26 1.19 -2.38
N TYR A 192 -10.01 2.45 -1.98
CA TYR A 192 -9.87 3.58 -2.90
C TYR A 192 -8.48 4.24 -2.94
N PHE A 193 -7.58 3.89 -2.02
CA PHE A 193 -6.26 4.51 -1.90
C PHE A 193 -5.28 3.57 -1.17
N ASN A 194 -3.99 3.85 -1.33
CA ASN A 194 -2.92 3.21 -0.58
C ASN A 194 -2.27 4.28 0.32
N ASN A 195 -2.23 4.05 1.62
CA ASN A 195 -1.60 4.97 2.57
C ASN A 195 -0.46 4.26 3.27
N ARG A 196 0.78 4.66 2.97
CA ARG A 196 1.97 4.15 3.64
C ARG A 196 2.40 5.15 4.69
N ASP A 197 1.66 5.24 5.80
CA ASP A 197 1.97 6.09 6.96
C ASP A 197 2.19 7.60 6.67
N LEU A 198 1.68 8.13 5.55
CA LEU A 198 1.73 9.58 5.30
C LEU A 198 0.67 10.31 6.12
N PHE A 199 -0.56 9.76 6.13
CA PHE A 199 -1.67 10.25 6.93
C PHE A 199 -2.06 9.23 7.99
N ALA A 200 -2.77 9.67 9.04
CA ALA A 200 -3.43 8.74 9.94
C ALA A 200 -4.59 8.02 9.22
N ASP A 201 -4.64 6.70 9.28
CA ASP A 201 -5.72 5.91 8.65
C ASP A 201 -7.11 6.37 9.09
N HIS A 202 -7.30 6.62 10.40
CA HIS A 202 -8.56 7.13 10.94
C HIS A 202 -8.96 8.50 10.36
N TYR A 203 -7.99 9.35 10.00
CA TYR A 203 -8.31 10.60 9.32
C TYR A 203 -8.91 10.34 7.94
N LEU A 204 -8.32 9.41 7.17
CA LEU A 204 -8.76 9.11 5.81
C LEU A 204 -10.11 8.37 5.78
N THR A 205 -10.36 7.47 6.73
CA THR A 205 -11.58 6.63 6.73
C THR A 205 -12.75 7.24 7.48
N GLU A 206 -12.51 7.99 8.56
CA GLU A 206 -13.59 8.49 9.42
C GLU A 206 -13.76 10.02 9.33
N ARG A 207 -12.66 10.78 9.47
CA ARG A 207 -12.75 12.25 9.57
C ARG A 207 -12.95 12.93 8.22
N LEU A 208 -12.25 12.47 7.19
CA LEU A 208 -12.30 13.08 5.86
C LEU A 208 -13.71 12.99 5.24
N PRO A 209 -14.41 11.83 5.24
CA PRO A 209 -15.78 11.76 4.74
C PRO A 209 -16.78 12.67 5.47
N GLN A 210 -16.52 12.98 6.74
CA GLN A 210 -17.32 13.89 7.56
C GLN A 210 -16.92 15.36 7.42
N SER A 211 -15.84 15.67 6.70
CA SER A 211 -15.32 17.03 6.56
C SER A 211 -16.22 17.93 5.71
N VAL A 212 -16.07 19.24 5.87
CA VAL A 212 -16.76 20.23 5.04
C VAL A 212 -16.30 20.11 3.60
N GLU A 213 -14.99 19.94 3.36
CA GLU A 213 -14.42 19.79 2.02
C GLU A 213 -15.00 18.61 1.24
N TRP A 214 -15.30 17.52 1.95
CA TRP A 214 -15.91 16.36 1.34
C TRP A 214 -17.36 16.62 0.91
N ASN A 215 -18.08 17.43 1.67
CA ASN A 215 -19.52 17.65 1.50
C ASN A 215 -19.88 19.01 0.87
N ASP A 216 -18.89 19.83 0.54
CA ASP A 216 -19.07 21.16 -0.04
C ASP A 216 -19.63 21.06 -1.47
N LYS A 217 -20.83 21.62 -1.65
CA LYS A 217 -21.55 21.63 -2.93
C LYS A 217 -20.85 22.48 -4.01
N SER A 218 -20.14 23.53 -3.61
CA SER A 218 -19.40 24.38 -4.54
C SER A 218 -18.21 23.61 -5.12
N GLU A 219 -17.49 22.90 -4.25
CA GLU A 219 -16.36 22.04 -4.60
C GLU A 219 -16.79 20.84 -5.44
N MET A 220 -17.98 20.28 -5.18
CA MET A 220 -18.58 19.19 -5.96
C MET A 220 -18.67 19.50 -7.45
N THR A 221 -19.01 20.75 -7.81
CA THR A 221 -19.15 21.15 -9.21
C THR A 221 -17.79 21.15 -9.90
N THR A 222 -16.77 21.69 -9.23
CA THR A 222 -15.38 21.68 -9.72
C THR A 222 -14.84 20.25 -9.83
N MET A 223 -15.08 19.42 -8.82
CA MET A 223 -14.74 17.98 -8.84
C MET A 223 -15.41 17.27 -10.01
N THR A 224 -16.70 17.50 -10.26
CA THR A 224 -17.44 16.88 -11.37
C THR A 224 -16.86 17.27 -12.73
N ARG A 225 -16.43 18.52 -12.89
CA ARG A 225 -15.75 18.98 -14.12
C ARG A 225 -14.42 18.26 -14.30
N ALA A 226 -13.58 18.26 -13.26
CA ALA A 226 -12.30 17.55 -13.28
C ALA A 226 -12.49 16.06 -13.59
N TYR A 227 -13.46 15.41 -12.92
CA TYR A 227 -13.83 14.02 -13.16
C TYR A 227 -14.17 13.74 -14.62
N ARG A 228 -15.02 14.57 -15.25
CA ARG A 228 -15.38 14.40 -16.67
C ARG A 228 -14.17 14.54 -17.59
N THR A 229 -13.34 15.56 -17.36
CA THR A 229 -12.12 15.77 -18.13
C THR A 229 -11.18 14.56 -18.01
N LEU A 230 -10.94 14.09 -16.79
CA LEU A 230 -10.08 12.94 -16.54
C LEU A 230 -10.66 11.65 -17.13
N ARG A 231 -11.98 11.43 -17.06
CA ARG A 231 -12.63 10.29 -17.74
C ARG A 231 -12.40 10.29 -19.25
N THR A 232 -12.43 11.46 -19.89
CA THR A 232 -12.12 11.58 -21.33
C THR A 232 -10.65 11.30 -21.61
N LEU A 233 -9.74 11.87 -20.81
CA LEU A 233 -8.29 11.65 -20.99
C LEU A 233 -7.89 10.18 -20.75
N TYR A 234 -8.59 9.47 -19.87
CA TYR A 234 -8.26 8.09 -19.50
C TYR A 234 -9.03 7.02 -20.28
N ALA A 235 -9.86 7.38 -21.27
CA ALA A 235 -10.73 6.42 -21.96
C ALA A 235 -9.91 5.35 -22.72
N ASP A 236 -8.91 5.77 -23.49
CA ASP A 236 -8.05 4.91 -24.31
C ASP A 236 -6.57 5.06 -23.92
N VAL A 237 -6.31 5.39 -22.65
CA VAL A 237 -4.98 5.82 -22.16
C VAL A 237 -3.88 4.79 -22.40
N ARG A 238 -4.21 3.51 -22.37
CA ARG A 238 -3.26 2.44 -22.67
C ARG A 238 -2.84 2.48 -24.12
N ASP A 239 -3.80 2.45 -25.03
CA ASP A 239 -3.53 2.47 -26.47
C ASP A 239 -2.77 3.74 -26.89
N ASP A 240 -3.12 4.88 -26.28
CA ASP A 240 -2.50 6.17 -26.56
C ASP A 240 -1.08 6.32 -26.00
N PHE A 241 -0.81 5.75 -24.81
CA PHE A 241 0.41 6.07 -24.04
C PHE A 241 1.33 4.87 -23.77
N SER A 242 0.94 3.63 -24.02
CA SER A 242 1.83 2.46 -23.94
C SER A 242 3.10 2.70 -24.77
N ASN A 243 4.28 2.60 -24.15
CA ASN A 243 5.59 2.79 -24.78
C ASN A 243 5.81 4.18 -25.41
N GLN A 244 5.01 5.18 -25.07
CA GLN A 244 5.27 6.55 -25.47
C GLN A 244 6.40 7.15 -24.63
N LYS A 245 7.16 8.07 -25.24
CA LYS A 245 8.18 8.85 -24.56
C LYS A 245 7.56 9.75 -23.50
N GLU A 246 8.36 10.09 -22.50
CA GLU A 246 7.88 10.85 -21.35
C GLU A 246 7.39 12.24 -21.75
N GLU A 247 8.05 12.90 -22.70
CA GLU A 247 7.61 14.18 -23.26
C GLU A 247 6.18 14.13 -23.82
N VAL A 248 5.80 13.02 -24.47
CA VAL A 248 4.46 12.82 -25.03
C VAL A 248 3.44 12.60 -23.91
N VAL A 249 3.78 11.78 -22.92
CA VAL A 249 2.93 11.50 -21.74
C VAL A 249 2.71 12.80 -20.94
N ARG A 250 3.76 13.58 -20.72
CA ARG A 250 3.71 14.90 -20.09
C ARG A 250 2.73 15.83 -20.80
N ALA A 251 2.97 16.11 -22.07
CA ALA A 251 2.22 17.12 -22.81
C ALA A 251 0.76 16.74 -23.07
N LYS A 252 0.48 15.46 -23.35
CA LYS A 252 -0.86 15.01 -23.78
C LYS A 252 -1.71 14.40 -22.67
N LEU A 253 -1.11 13.96 -21.56
CA LEU A 253 -1.84 13.37 -20.43
C LEU A 253 -1.67 14.18 -19.15
N LEU A 254 -0.42 14.32 -18.66
CA LEU A 254 -0.17 14.84 -17.31
C LEU A 254 -0.48 16.34 -17.19
N GLU A 255 -0.07 17.15 -18.16
CA GLU A 255 -0.33 18.59 -18.16
C GLU A 255 -1.84 18.93 -18.24
N PRO A 256 -2.65 18.27 -19.10
CA PRO A 256 -4.10 18.36 -19.04
C PRO A 256 -4.70 17.94 -17.68
N VAL A 257 -4.18 16.88 -17.05
CA VAL A 257 -4.62 16.46 -15.70
C VAL A 257 -4.28 17.52 -14.66
N LEU A 258 -3.06 18.05 -14.64
CA LEU A 258 -2.63 19.12 -13.74
C LEU A 258 -3.50 20.38 -13.91
N THR A 259 -3.85 20.72 -15.14
CA THR A 259 -4.79 21.82 -15.44
C THR A 259 -6.16 21.58 -14.82
N ALA A 260 -6.71 20.37 -14.98
CA ALA A 260 -8.00 19.98 -14.39
C ALA A 260 -7.98 19.96 -12.85
N LEU A 261 -6.81 19.71 -12.25
CA LEU A 261 -6.55 19.78 -10.82
C LEU A 261 -6.32 21.22 -10.30
N GLY A 262 -6.29 22.22 -11.19
CA GLY A 262 -6.16 23.63 -10.85
C GLY A 262 -4.72 24.11 -10.68
N PHE A 263 -3.75 23.40 -11.24
CA PHE A 263 -2.35 23.83 -11.24
C PHE A 263 -1.99 24.67 -12.48
N SER A 264 -1.02 25.56 -12.28
CA SER A 264 -0.10 26.06 -13.30
C SER A 264 1.32 25.60 -12.95
N TRP A 265 2.25 25.60 -13.90
CA TRP A 265 3.60 25.08 -13.64
C TRP A 265 4.72 25.85 -14.34
N LYS A 266 5.92 25.73 -13.77
CA LYS A 266 7.20 26.04 -14.43
C LYS A 266 7.94 24.74 -14.66
N VAL A 267 8.34 24.48 -15.91
CA VAL A 267 9.15 23.31 -16.27
C VAL A 267 10.53 23.45 -15.62
N GLY A 268 10.99 22.40 -14.97
CA GLY A 268 12.36 22.29 -14.45
C GLY A 268 13.25 21.59 -15.47
N LYS A 269 13.53 20.30 -15.28
CA LYS A 269 14.32 19.52 -16.24
C LYS A 269 13.51 19.01 -17.44
N SER A 270 14.21 18.78 -18.56
CA SER A 270 13.62 18.13 -19.73
C SER A 270 13.38 16.64 -19.48
N ALA A 271 12.45 16.04 -20.22
CA ALA A 271 12.09 14.62 -20.13
C ALA A 271 13.25 13.65 -20.43
N THR A 272 14.30 14.14 -21.11
CA THR A 272 15.51 13.38 -21.44
C THR A 272 16.65 13.58 -20.44
N SER A 273 16.46 14.42 -19.42
CA SER A 273 17.53 14.82 -18.52
C SER A 273 17.56 13.96 -17.26
N SER A 274 18.74 13.45 -16.95
CA SER A 274 19.05 12.79 -15.68
C SER A 274 19.50 13.78 -14.60
N GLU A 275 19.34 15.08 -14.83
CA GLU A 275 19.61 16.08 -13.82
C GLU A 275 18.75 15.86 -12.57
N PHE A 276 19.34 16.21 -11.44
CA PHE A 276 18.71 16.11 -10.16
C PHE A 276 17.83 17.34 -9.91
N GLU A 277 16.80 17.52 -10.72
CA GLU A 277 15.85 18.64 -10.69
C GLU A 277 14.42 18.11 -10.84
N PRO A 278 13.40 18.79 -10.28
CA PRO A 278 12.02 18.40 -10.51
C PRO A 278 11.63 18.70 -11.96
N ASP A 279 10.65 17.96 -12.47
CA ASP A 279 10.11 18.15 -13.81
C ASP A 279 9.21 19.36 -13.86
N TYR A 280 8.46 19.56 -12.78
CA TYR A 280 7.54 20.67 -12.61
C TYR A 280 7.69 21.32 -11.24
N ARG A 281 7.57 22.64 -11.22
CA ARG A 281 7.25 23.41 -10.01
C ARG A 281 5.81 23.86 -10.13
N LEU A 282 4.95 23.41 -9.23
CA LEU A 282 3.50 23.56 -9.32
C LEU A 282 3.01 24.76 -8.51
N TYR A 283 2.06 25.50 -9.07
CA TYR A 283 1.47 26.72 -8.50
C TYR A 283 -0.05 26.71 -8.68
N LEU A 284 -0.77 27.59 -7.98
CA LEU A 284 -2.22 27.75 -8.15
C LEU A 284 -2.54 28.42 -9.50
N ALA A 285 -3.52 27.89 -10.24
CA ALA A 285 -3.92 28.39 -11.57
C ALA A 285 -4.56 29.81 -11.59
N THR A 286 -4.60 30.53 -10.47
CA THR A 286 -4.98 31.96 -10.44
C THR A 286 -3.90 32.87 -11.04
N ILE A 287 -2.71 32.35 -11.30
CA ILE A 287 -1.63 33.03 -12.05
C ILE A 287 -1.87 32.72 -13.54
N PRO A 288 -2.41 33.66 -14.34
CA PRO A 288 -2.73 33.39 -15.73
C PRO A 288 -1.44 33.14 -16.51
N ASN A 289 -1.38 32.03 -17.26
CA ASN A 289 -0.47 31.77 -18.37
C ASN A 289 0.99 32.26 -18.18
N THR A 290 1.84 31.39 -17.64
CA THR A 290 3.22 31.10 -18.13
C THR A 290 4.22 32.24 -18.46
N LYS A 291 3.98 33.51 -18.10
CA LYS A 291 4.96 34.59 -18.34
C LYS A 291 5.38 35.41 -17.12
N ALA A 292 4.76 35.22 -15.95
CA ALA A 292 5.12 35.97 -14.76
C ALA A 292 4.97 35.15 -13.46
N ILE A 293 5.40 33.89 -13.44
CA ILE A 293 5.72 33.25 -12.16
C ILE A 293 6.94 34.01 -11.63
N SER A 294 6.75 34.82 -10.57
CA SER A 294 7.87 35.45 -9.89
C SER A 294 8.87 34.37 -9.49
N ASN A 295 10.14 34.55 -9.84
CA ASN A 295 11.21 33.61 -9.44
C ASN A 295 11.36 33.49 -7.90
N GLN A 296 10.61 34.26 -7.11
CA GLN A 296 10.57 34.21 -5.66
C GLN A 296 9.31 33.52 -5.08
N ALA A 297 8.32 33.15 -5.89
CA ALA A 297 7.15 32.46 -5.39
C ALA A 297 7.51 31.02 -4.99
N LYS A 298 7.28 30.65 -3.73
CA LYS A 298 7.46 29.28 -3.25
C LYS A 298 6.46 28.36 -3.98
N PRO A 299 6.89 27.28 -4.67
CA PRO A 299 5.99 26.31 -5.27
C PRO A 299 5.09 25.64 -4.23
N LEU A 300 3.87 25.30 -4.63
CA LEU A 300 2.94 24.51 -3.83
C LEU A 300 3.44 23.07 -3.65
N ALA A 301 3.95 22.50 -4.73
CA ALA A 301 4.53 21.16 -4.77
C ALA A 301 5.54 21.05 -5.91
N LEU A 302 6.47 20.10 -5.79
CA LEU A 302 7.30 19.63 -6.89
C LEU A 302 6.57 18.51 -7.63
N GLY A 303 6.64 18.48 -8.96
CA GLY A 303 6.09 17.40 -9.78
C GLY A 303 7.22 16.59 -10.40
N LEU A 304 7.17 15.28 -10.23
CA LEU A 304 8.01 14.32 -10.93
C LEU A 304 7.12 13.49 -11.85
N ALA A 305 7.45 13.45 -13.14
CA ALA A 305 6.62 12.91 -14.19
C ALA A 305 7.42 11.91 -15.02
N TYR A 306 6.85 10.71 -15.18
CA TYR A 306 7.50 9.58 -15.84
C TYR A 306 6.68 9.04 -17.02
N THR A 307 7.32 8.20 -17.85
CA THR A 307 6.63 7.42 -18.90
C THR A 307 5.49 6.57 -18.33
N TRP A 308 4.49 6.29 -19.18
CA TRP A 308 3.30 5.54 -18.77
C TRP A 308 3.67 4.19 -18.17
N ASN A 309 3.11 3.89 -17.00
CA ASN A 309 3.29 2.62 -16.29
C ASN A 309 4.75 2.27 -15.91
N ARG A 310 5.68 3.24 -15.93
CA ARG A 310 7.05 3.08 -15.39
C ARG A 310 7.03 2.73 -13.91
N ASN A 311 7.91 1.84 -13.46
CA ASN A 311 8.09 1.57 -12.03
C ASN A 311 8.48 2.87 -11.28
N LEU A 312 7.83 3.13 -10.13
CA LEU A 312 8.11 4.30 -9.29
C LEU A 312 8.98 3.97 -8.07
N ASP A 313 9.27 2.70 -7.81
CA ASP A 313 10.05 2.23 -6.65
C ASP A 313 11.53 1.94 -6.99
N GLY A 314 11.93 2.10 -8.26
CA GLY A 314 13.29 1.81 -8.69
C GLY A 314 13.60 2.25 -10.12
N LYS A 315 14.71 1.70 -10.61
CA LYS A 315 15.18 1.81 -12.00
C LYS A 315 14.26 1.00 -12.91
N ASP A 316 14.10 1.44 -14.16
CA ASP A 316 13.22 0.78 -15.13
C ASP A 316 13.73 0.96 -16.56
N ALA A 317 14.69 0.13 -16.98
CA ALA A 317 15.20 0.15 -18.35
C ALA A 317 14.23 -0.47 -19.38
N THR A 318 13.14 -1.10 -18.93
CA THR A 318 12.19 -1.77 -19.81
C THR A 318 11.19 -0.78 -20.40
N ARG A 319 10.65 0.12 -19.57
CA ARG A 319 9.62 1.09 -19.99
C ARG A 319 10.15 2.51 -20.13
N ASP A 320 11.32 2.81 -19.58
CA ASP A 320 11.95 4.12 -19.66
C ASP A 320 13.36 3.99 -20.22
N SER A 321 13.55 4.43 -21.47
CA SER A 321 14.87 4.45 -22.12
C SER A 321 15.64 5.75 -21.90
N GLU A 322 15.00 6.80 -21.40
CA GLU A 322 15.57 8.15 -21.31
C GLU A 322 16.17 8.39 -19.92
N THR A 323 15.49 7.96 -18.87
CA THR A 323 15.92 8.05 -17.46
C THR A 323 15.87 6.70 -16.73
N SER A 324 16.25 5.63 -17.41
CA SER A 324 16.22 4.25 -16.92
C SER A 324 16.90 4.04 -15.56
N GLU A 325 18.00 4.75 -15.31
CA GLU A 325 18.84 4.62 -14.10
C GLU A 325 18.31 5.43 -12.90
N GLU A 326 17.30 6.27 -13.10
CA GLU A 326 16.75 7.10 -12.05
C GLU A 326 15.86 6.28 -11.09
N ASN A 327 16.06 6.48 -9.78
CA ASN A 327 15.16 5.97 -8.75
C ASN A 327 14.26 7.12 -8.26
N PRO A 328 12.94 7.12 -8.58
CA PRO A 328 12.04 8.22 -8.23
C PRO A 328 11.92 8.46 -6.72
N GLY A 329 11.92 7.39 -5.93
CA GLY A 329 11.89 7.46 -4.46
C GLY A 329 13.14 8.13 -3.88
N ALA A 330 14.32 7.90 -4.48
CA ALA A 330 15.55 8.57 -4.06
C ALA A 330 15.58 10.05 -4.50
N LEU A 331 15.09 10.33 -5.71
CA LEU A 331 15.01 11.69 -6.25
C LEU A 331 14.09 12.57 -5.39
N VAL A 332 12.89 12.09 -5.04
CA VAL A 332 11.93 12.88 -4.26
C VAL A 332 12.46 13.24 -2.88
N VAL A 333 13.15 12.33 -2.19
CA VAL A 333 13.74 12.59 -0.86
C VAL A 333 14.71 13.77 -0.92
N SER A 334 15.64 13.68 -1.86
CA SER A 334 16.71 14.66 -2.02
C SER A 334 16.19 16.01 -2.54
N LEU A 335 15.10 16.02 -3.33
CA LEU A 335 14.43 17.26 -3.73
C LEU A 335 13.71 17.93 -2.56
N LEU A 336 13.02 17.16 -1.73
CA LEU A 336 12.38 17.69 -0.51
C LEU A 336 13.41 18.19 0.51
N ASP A 337 14.60 17.59 0.58
CA ASP A 337 15.73 18.07 1.39
C ASP A 337 16.21 19.48 1.02
N ARG A 338 16.04 19.89 -0.25
CA ARG A 338 16.39 21.26 -0.68
C ARG A 338 15.44 22.32 -0.15
N GLY A 339 14.25 21.94 0.31
CA GLY A 339 13.30 22.84 0.96
C GLY A 339 12.59 23.81 0.01
N GLU A 340 12.61 23.57 -1.30
CA GLU A 340 11.91 24.43 -2.28
C GLU A 340 10.38 24.38 -2.09
N ALA A 341 9.82 23.19 -1.82
CA ALA A 341 8.41 22.99 -1.49
C ALA A 341 8.27 21.96 -0.37
N ASP A 342 7.14 21.99 0.34
CA ASP A 342 6.85 21.04 1.43
C ASP A 342 6.29 19.71 0.91
N TRP A 343 5.92 19.64 -0.37
CA TRP A 343 5.23 18.52 -0.99
C TRP A 343 5.84 18.16 -2.34
N ALA A 344 5.73 16.89 -2.69
CA ALA A 344 6.04 16.40 -4.03
C ALA A 344 4.97 15.42 -4.52
N ILE A 345 4.59 15.58 -5.79
CA ILE A 345 3.71 14.67 -6.52
C ILE A 345 4.58 13.89 -7.50
N VAL A 346 4.53 12.57 -7.42
CA VAL A 346 5.28 11.65 -8.29
C VAL A 346 4.29 10.81 -9.08
N THR A 347 4.35 10.84 -10.41
CA THR A 347 3.39 10.11 -11.26
C THR A 347 3.99 9.55 -12.54
N ASN A 348 3.48 8.38 -12.93
CA ASN A 348 3.70 7.74 -14.24
C ASN A 348 2.41 7.76 -15.09
N GLY A 349 1.50 8.70 -14.82
CA GLY A 349 0.15 8.76 -15.40
C GLY A 349 -0.83 7.80 -14.71
N LYS A 350 -0.47 6.53 -14.56
CA LYS A 350 -1.34 5.54 -13.91
C LYS A 350 -1.45 5.77 -12.40
N ILE A 351 -0.30 5.81 -11.73
CA ILE A 351 -0.15 5.94 -10.29
C ILE A 351 0.21 7.40 -9.96
N TRP A 352 -0.43 7.93 -8.92
CA TRP A 352 -0.15 9.25 -8.37
C TRP A 352 0.23 9.10 -6.89
N ARG A 353 1.47 9.45 -6.56
CA ARG A 353 2.01 9.44 -5.20
C ARG A 353 2.21 10.85 -4.68
N LEU A 354 1.85 11.05 -3.42
CA LEU A 354 2.06 12.26 -2.66
C LEU A 354 3.11 11.99 -1.57
N TYR A 355 4.12 12.84 -1.51
CA TYR A 355 5.18 12.84 -0.49
C TYR A 355 5.19 14.17 0.24
N ALA A 356 5.58 14.15 1.52
CA ALA A 356 5.71 15.35 2.35
C ALA A 356 7.11 15.48 2.93
N ALA A 357 7.67 16.71 2.92
CA ALA A 357 8.96 17.02 3.52
C ALA A 357 9.02 16.74 5.03
N LYS A 358 7.87 16.73 5.71
CA LYS A 358 7.77 16.49 7.16
C LYS A 358 7.28 15.08 7.53
N ALA A 359 7.22 14.17 6.57
CA ALA A 359 6.92 12.77 6.88
C ALA A 359 8.02 12.17 7.79
N HIS A 360 7.64 11.28 8.71
CA HIS A 360 8.60 10.58 9.59
C HIS A 360 9.70 9.88 8.81
N SER A 361 9.34 9.25 7.70
CA SER A 361 10.28 8.71 6.72
C SER A 361 9.89 9.16 5.32
N ARG A 362 10.64 10.11 4.76
CA ARG A 362 10.37 10.66 3.42
C ARG A 362 10.57 9.65 2.29
N ALA A 363 11.39 8.62 2.51
CA ALA A 363 11.67 7.60 1.51
C ALA A 363 10.54 6.57 1.40
N THR A 364 9.85 6.30 2.51
CA THR A 364 8.87 5.21 2.58
C THR A 364 7.45 5.70 2.80
N ASN A 365 7.24 6.92 3.31
CA ASN A 365 5.90 7.38 3.65
C ASN A 365 5.31 8.20 2.52
N TYR A 366 4.23 7.69 1.95
CA TYR A 366 3.50 8.33 0.86
C TYR A 366 2.03 7.94 0.87
N TYR A 367 1.23 8.77 0.21
CA TYR A 367 -0.16 8.46 -0.12
C TYR A 367 -0.26 8.25 -1.63
N GLU A 368 -0.89 7.17 -2.06
CA GLU A 368 -0.90 6.73 -3.44
C GLU A 368 -2.30 6.37 -3.91
N ILE A 369 -2.61 6.73 -5.16
CA ILE A 369 -3.82 6.29 -5.86
C ILE A 369 -3.44 5.83 -7.27
N ASP A 370 -3.99 4.68 -7.67
CA ASP A 370 -4.06 4.27 -9.07
C ASP A 370 -5.27 4.97 -9.72
N LEU A 371 -5.00 6.01 -10.50
CA LEU A 371 -6.03 6.86 -11.10
C LEU A 371 -6.73 6.14 -12.25
N GLU A 372 -6.01 5.31 -13.01
CA GLU A 372 -6.59 4.48 -14.06
C GLU A 372 -7.65 3.54 -13.47
N GLU A 373 -7.27 2.78 -12.44
CA GLU A 373 -8.19 1.89 -11.74
C GLU A 373 -9.36 2.67 -11.15
N THR A 374 -9.09 3.79 -10.47
CA THR A 374 -10.11 4.65 -9.86
C THR A 374 -11.15 5.06 -10.89
N LEU A 375 -10.74 5.43 -12.10
CA LEU A 375 -11.64 5.84 -13.16
C LEU A 375 -12.35 4.66 -13.83
N ALA A 376 -11.80 3.44 -13.74
CA ALA A 376 -12.40 2.21 -14.27
C ALA A 376 -13.40 1.53 -13.32
N LEU A 377 -13.48 1.94 -12.04
CA LEU A 377 -14.42 1.37 -11.06
C LEU A 377 -15.89 1.44 -11.51
N PRO A 378 -16.79 0.60 -11.00
CA PRO A 378 -18.24 0.72 -11.26
C PRO A 378 -18.82 2.06 -10.78
N ASP A 379 -19.84 2.58 -11.46
CA ASP A 379 -20.43 3.91 -11.19
C ASP A 379 -20.79 4.15 -9.72
N ALA A 380 -21.29 3.12 -9.03
CA ALA A 380 -21.72 3.18 -7.63
C ALA A 380 -20.59 3.57 -6.65
N SER A 381 -19.35 3.16 -6.93
CA SER A 381 -18.18 3.41 -6.06
C SER A 381 -17.23 4.46 -6.63
N ARG A 382 -17.30 4.71 -7.94
CA ARG A 382 -16.31 5.53 -8.66
C ARG A 382 -16.29 6.99 -8.19
N ALA A 383 -17.45 7.59 -7.95
CA ALA A 383 -17.54 8.98 -7.55
C ALA A 383 -16.89 9.24 -6.17
N GLU A 384 -17.05 8.29 -5.25
CA GLU A 384 -16.42 8.32 -3.93
C GLU A 384 -14.90 8.11 -4.04
N ALA A 385 -14.47 7.10 -4.80
CA ALA A 385 -13.06 6.83 -5.03
C ALA A 385 -12.34 8.02 -5.69
N PHE A 386 -12.96 8.63 -6.70
CA PHE A 386 -12.41 9.83 -7.35
C PHE A 386 -12.33 11.02 -6.41
N ARG A 387 -13.22 11.14 -5.41
CA ARG A 387 -13.16 12.23 -4.44
C ARG A 387 -11.90 12.16 -3.59
N TYR A 388 -11.47 10.96 -3.17
CA TYR A 388 -10.19 10.77 -2.51
C TYR A 388 -9.04 11.29 -3.38
N PHE A 389 -9.01 10.95 -4.66
CA PHE A 389 -8.00 11.49 -5.58
C PHE A 389 -8.05 13.01 -5.67
N TRP A 390 -9.22 13.55 -6.00
CA TRP A 390 -9.34 14.97 -6.27
C TRP A 390 -9.01 15.83 -5.05
N LEU A 391 -9.43 15.44 -3.84
CA LEU A 391 -9.18 16.23 -2.63
C LEU A 391 -7.70 16.32 -2.25
N PHE A 392 -6.92 15.28 -2.50
CA PHE A 392 -5.49 15.26 -2.15
C PHE A 392 -4.57 15.77 -3.26
N PHE A 393 -4.97 15.67 -4.53
CA PHE A 393 -4.12 16.07 -5.65
C PHE A 393 -4.51 17.40 -6.30
N ARG A 394 -5.62 18.06 -5.92
CA ARG A 394 -5.94 19.41 -6.42
C ARG A 394 -5.01 20.48 -5.85
N ALA A 395 -4.76 21.55 -6.61
CA ALA A 395 -3.89 22.65 -6.18
C ALA A 395 -4.32 23.28 -4.83
N ALA A 396 -5.62 23.35 -4.56
CA ALA A 396 -6.16 23.85 -3.30
C ALA A 396 -5.83 23.00 -2.05
N ALA A 397 -5.34 21.76 -2.23
CA ALA A 397 -4.86 20.93 -1.12
C ALA A 397 -3.53 21.43 -0.53
N PHE A 398 -2.77 22.18 -1.33
CA PHE A 398 -1.42 22.65 -1.00
C PHE A 398 -1.37 24.11 -0.58
N THR A 399 -2.48 24.84 -0.68
CA THR A 399 -2.52 26.25 -0.28
C THR A 399 -2.55 26.35 1.25
N PRO A 400 -1.67 27.16 1.85
CA PRO A 400 -1.77 27.45 3.28
C PRO A 400 -3.14 28.06 3.57
N ARG A 401 -3.95 27.39 4.40
CA ARG A 401 -5.15 28.02 4.95
C ARG A 401 -4.77 28.60 6.30
N GLU A 402 -4.97 29.91 6.46
CA GLU A 402 -5.07 30.51 7.78
C GLU A 402 -6.12 29.68 8.55
N ASN A 403 -5.76 29.17 9.73
CA ASN A 403 -6.58 28.30 10.59
C ASN A 403 -6.58 26.77 10.34
N ARG A 404 -5.63 26.19 9.58
CA ARG A 404 -5.37 24.73 9.64
C ARG A 404 -4.02 24.42 10.28
N ASP A 405 -4.04 23.88 11.49
CA ASP A 405 -2.87 23.21 12.05
C ASP A 405 -2.73 21.81 11.43
N TRP A 406 -2.22 21.76 10.22
CA TRP A 406 -1.90 20.50 9.54
C TRP A 406 -0.89 19.64 10.31
N LYS A 407 -0.20 20.20 11.32
CA LYS A 407 0.66 19.44 12.22
C LYS A 407 -0.11 18.40 13.02
N SER A 408 -1.41 18.60 13.27
CA SER A 408 -2.25 17.61 13.96
C SER A 408 -2.74 16.48 13.04
N LEU A 409 -2.42 16.51 11.73
CA LEU A 409 -2.87 15.54 10.73
C LEU A 409 -1.75 14.60 10.25
N LEU A 410 -0.50 15.00 10.43
CA LEU A 410 0.64 14.08 10.35
C LEU A 410 0.74 13.29 11.65
N GLN A 411 1.25 12.06 11.61
CA GLN A 411 1.44 11.25 12.82
C GLN A 411 2.15 12.08 13.91
N GLU A 412 1.46 12.36 15.01
CA GLU A 412 2.04 13.03 16.16
C GLU A 412 3.24 12.21 16.66
N THR A 413 4.39 12.85 16.88
CA THR A 413 5.49 12.22 17.60
C THR A 413 5.01 11.88 19.00
N VAL A 414 4.71 10.60 19.25
CA VAL A 414 4.57 10.11 20.62
C VAL A 414 5.90 10.37 21.34
N PRO A 415 5.93 11.16 22.42
CA PRO A 415 7.14 11.33 23.21
C PRO A 415 7.62 9.96 23.68
N ARG A 416 8.92 9.68 23.50
CA ARG A 416 9.58 8.51 24.09
C ARG A 416 9.66 8.70 25.61
N ASP A 417 8.57 8.44 26.32
CA ASP A 417 8.65 8.07 27.72
C ASP A 417 7.44 7.25 28.17
N ASN A 418 7.58 5.94 28.08
CA ASN A 418 7.14 4.98 29.09
C ASN A 418 7.54 3.58 28.62
N ARG A 419 8.70 3.13 29.08
CA ARG A 419 9.03 1.70 29.10
C ARG A 419 8.13 1.04 30.15
N GLU A 420 6.92 0.66 29.76
CA GLU A 420 6.24 -0.42 30.47
C GLU A 420 6.78 -1.75 29.95
N GLN A 421 7.51 -2.42 30.83
CA GLN A 421 7.98 -3.78 30.67
C GLN A 421 6.78 -4.72 30.53
N THR A 422 6.48 -5.18 29.32
CA THR A 422 5.69 -6.40 29.15
C THR A 422 6.61 -7.62 29.27
N PRO A 423 6.33 -8.58 30.18
CA PRO A 423 7.17 -9.75 30.35
C PRO A 423 7.12 -10.65 29.11
N VAL A 424 8.28 -11.21 28.77
CA VAL A 424 8.46 -12.25 27.76
C VAL A 424 7.59 -13.47 28.15
N GLY A 425 6.48 -13.65 27.45
CA GLY A 425 5.59 -14.80 27.59
C GLY A 425 6.20 -16.05 26.96
N GLY A 426 6.80 -16.88 27.82
CA GLY A 426 7.32 -18.20 27.48
C GLY A 426 6.23 -19.18 27.04
N ILE A 427 6.70 -20.13 26.24
CA ILE A 427 6.04 -21.33 25.73
C ILE A 427 5.34 -22.09 26.88
N SER A 428 4.04 -22.34 26.75
CA SER A 428 3.41 -23.50 27.41
C SER A 428 2.17 -23.99 26.65
N ASN A 429 2.17 -25.30 26.47
CA ASN A 429 1.25 -26.18 25.76
C ASN A 429 -0.12 -26.27 26.49
N PRO A 430 -1.28 -26.33 25.82
CA PRO A 430 -2.51 -26.76 26.48
C PRO A 430 -2.88 -28.18 26.03
N ASP A 431 -2.57 -29.15 26.87
CA ASP A 431 -3.30 -30.41 26.94
C ASP A 431 -4.13 -30.44 28.23
N VAL A 432 -5.26 -31.13 28.13
CA VAL A 432 -6.15 -31.65 29.19
C VAL A 432 -7.46 -30.89 29.45
N ALA A 433 -8.52 -31.59 29.04
CA ALA A 433 -9.94 -31.37 29.27
C ALA A 433 -10.41 -31.58 30.72
N LYS A 434 -11.57 -30.99 31.06
CA LYS A 434 -12.61 -31.40 32.06
C LYS A 434 -13.71 -30.32 32.04
N VAL A 435 -14.92 -30.49 31.51
CA VAL A 435 -16.11 -31.30 31.90
C VAL A 435 -16.70 -30.99 33.28
N GLY A 436 -17.94 -30.46 33.27
CA GLY A 436 -18.99 -30.53 34.30
C GLY A 436 -18.87 -29.53 35.47
N GLY A 437 -19.90 -28.85 35.98
CA GLY A 437 -21.34 -28.83 35.72
C GLY A 437 -22.08 -28.10 36.87
N ILE A 438 -23.26 -27.56 36.56
CA ILE A 438 -24.49 -27.50 37.37
C ILE A 438 -24.69 -26.40 38.47
N SER A 439 -25.88 -25.75 38.35
CA SER A 439 -26.83 -25.16 39.33
C SER A 439 -26.63 -23.76 39.98
N ASN A 440 -27.26 -22.71 39.39
CA ASN A 440 -28.50 -21.95 39.79
C ASN A 440 -28.77 -21.58 41.31
N PRO A 441 -29.71 -20.65 41.64
CA PRO A 441 -29.64 -19.17 41.60
C PRO A 441 -30.19 -18.45 42.88
N ASP A 442 -30.45 -17.14 42.76
CA ASP A 442 -31.33 -16.24 43.56
C ASP A 442 -30.81 -15.56 44.85
N VAL A 443 -30.91 -14.22 44.92
CA VAL A 443 -31.95 -13.48 45.70
C VAL A 443 -31.63 -11.97 45.80
N ASN A 444 -32.65 -11.19 45.43
CA ASN A 444 -32.97 -9.77 45.68
C ASN A 444 -32.62 -9.23 47.09
N THR A 445 -32.19 -7.97 47.23
CA THR A 445 -32.93 -6.96 48.03
C THR A 445 -32.40 -5.52 47.87
N LYS A 446 -33.30 -4.59 48.22
CA LYS A 446 -33.40 -3.18 47.87
C LYS A 446 -33.58 -2.38 49.19
N VAL A 447 -33.44 -1.06 49.09
CA VAL A 447 -34.11 0.01 49.89
C VAL A 447 -33.33 0.71 51.03
N GLY A 448 -33.28 2.06 50.91
CA GLY A 448 -33.43 3.07 51.97
C GLY A 448 -32.14 3.56 52.65
N GLY A 449 -31.84 4.84 52.88
CA GLY A 449 -32.62 6.07 52.89
C GLY A 449 -32.44 6.82 54.23
N ILE A 450 -32.23 8.15 54.16
CA ILE A 450 -32.63 9.20 55.13
C ILE A 450 -31.58 9.79 56.12
N SER A 451 -31.42 11.14 55.98
CA SER A 451 -31.18 12.27 56.93
C SER A 451 -29.87 12.50 57.73
N ASN A 452 -29.15 13.59 57.37
CA ASN A 452 -28.95 14.91 58.05
C ASN A 452 -28.79 15.02 59.60
N PRO A 453 -28.34 16.19 60.16
CA PRO A 453 -27.05 16.92 60.08
C PRO A 453 -26.53 17.30 61.51
N ASP A 454 -25.46 18.12 61.63
CA ASP A 454 -25.22 19.17 62.68
C ASP A 454 -23.73 19.39 63.01
N GLY A 455 -23.34 20.66 63.26
CA GLY A 455 -22.26 20.94 64.23
C GLY A 455 -21.06 21.85 63.85
N ASN A 456 -21.32 23.08 63.42
CA ASN A 456 -20.67 24.36 63.82
C ASN A 456 -19.24 24.37 64.45
N THR A 457 -18.30 25.18 63.93
CA THR A 457 -17.54 26.21 64.72
C THR A 457 -16.62 27.13 63.87
N LYS A 458 -16.92 28.45 63.95
CA LYS A 458 -16.09 29.69 64.08
C LYS A 458 -14.66 29.76 63.48
N VAL A 459 -14.22 30.72 62.65
CA VAL A 459 -14.25 32.22 62.59
C VAL A 459 -12.81 32.78 62.74
N GLY A 460 -12.45 33.68 61.82
CA GLY A 460 -11.34 34.65 61.88
C GLY A 460 -10.51 34.62 60.60
N GLY A 461 -10.38 35.65 59.76
CA GLY A 461 -10.76 37.05 59.88
C GLY A 461 -9.67 37.92 59.22
N ILE A 462 -10.03 38.58 58.12
CA ILE A 462 -9.69 39.98 57.77
C ILE A 462 -8.32 40.30 57.08
N SER A 463 -8.49 40.70 55.80
CA SER A 463 -7.93 41.83 55.02
C SER A 463 -6.47 41.89 54.52
N ASN A 464 -6.30 41.74 53.19
CA ASN A 464 -6.09 42.78 52.12
C ASN A 464 -4.91 43.82 52.25
N PRO A 465 -4.56 44.59 51.20
CA PRO A 465 -3.69 44.28 50.04
C PRO A 465 -2.55 45.34 49.85
N ASP A 466 -2.00 45.39 48.63
CA ASP A 466 -1.22 46.48 47.97
C ASP A 466 0.32 46.42 47.96
N VAL A 467 0.89 46.49 46.74
CA VAL A 467 1.65 47.62 46.17
C VAL A 467 2.67 47.13 45.12
N ALA A 468 2.64 47.82 43.97
CA ALA A 468 3.50 47.68 42.80
C ALA A 468 4.94 48.24 42.96
N LYS A 469 5.89 47.77 42.12
CA LYS A 469 6.69 48.58 41.15
C LYS A 469 8.09 47.98 40.84
N VAL A 470 8.36 47.91 39.52
CA VAL A 470 9.54 48.45 38.77
C VAL A 470 10.98 48.01 39.14
N GLY A 471 11.73 47.59 38.12
CA GLY A 471 13.13 48.02 37.90
C GLY A 471 14.09 46.96 37.34
N GLY A 472 14.95 47.38 36.39
CA GLY A 472 15.96 46.60 35.64
C GLY A 472 16.94 45.78 36.50
N ILE A 473 17.73 44.89 35.91
CA ILE A 473 18.81 45.12 34.92
C ILE A 473 18.81 44.02 33.85
#